data_AF-X1DK41-F1
#
_entry.id   AF-X1DK41-F1
#
_cell.length_a   1.000
_cell.length_b   1.000
_cell.length_c   1.000
_cell.angle_alpha   90.00
_cell.angle_beta   90.00
_cell.angle_gamma   90.00
#
_symmetry.space_group_name_H-M   'P 1'
#
loop_
_entity.id
_entity.type
_entity.pdbx_description
1 polymer ?
#
loop_
_entity_poly.entity_id
_entity_poly.type
_entity_poly.pdbx_seq_one_letter_code
_entity_poly.pdbx_strand_id
1 'polypeptide(L)'
;GIALVYLFGRQGLIPELLFGHEIYGPIGIVIAEVFYTLPHALIIIMTALSIADARLYEAAVALRTSKVRTFFTVTLPGARYGLISSAFVVFTLVITDFGVPKVIGGGYNVLATDIYKQVIGQQNFQMGAVVSLILLFPAALAFFIDRAVQKKQVAALSARAVPLVPNPSKRFDMIMFAYACLVSVFVLGILATCQYAALVEF
;
A
#
# COMPACT_ATOMS: atom_id res chain seq x y z
N GLY A 1 -3.15 -5.23 -12.17
CA GLY A 1 -3.92 -6.37 -12.73
C GLY A 1 -3.23 -6.95 -13.95
N ILE A 2 -3.60 -6.49 -15.15
CA ILE A 2 -3.19 -7.08 -16.44
C ILE A 2 -1.66 -7.17 -16.59
N ALA A 3 -0.92 -6.11 -16.25
CA ALA A 3 0.53 -6.10 -16.32
C ALA A 3 1.21 -7.22 -15.52
N LEU A 4 0.70 -7.54 -14.33
CA LEU A 4 1.22 -8.65 -13.52
C LEU A 4 0.89 -10.00 -14.13
N VAL A 5 -0.22 -10.12 -14.88
CA VAL A 5 -0.52 -11.31 -15.67
C VAL A 5 0.45 -11.44 -16.84
N TYR A 6 0.80 -10.36 -17.53
CA TYR A 6 1.83 -10.39 -18.58
C TYR A 6 3.23 -10.68 -18.05
N LEU A 7 3.53 -10.27 -16.82
CA LEU A 7 4.84 -10.50 -16.22
C LEU A 7 4.95 -11.91 -15.64
N PHE A 8 3.93 -12.37 -14.91
CA PHE A 8 3.97 -13.58 -14.08
C PHE A 8 2.91 -14.64 -14.41
N GLY A 9 2.07 -14.43 -15.43
CA GLY A 9 1.10 -15.41 -15.88
C GLY A 9 1.75 -16.64 -16.50
N ARG A 10 0.96 -17.68 -16.80
CA ARG A 10 1.48 -18.96 -17.34
C ARG A 10 2.27 -18.82 -18.65
N GLN A 11 2.00 -17.78 -19.44
CA GLN A 11 2.72 -17.40 -20.67
C GLN A 11 3.40 -16.03 -20.51
N GLY A 12 3.69 -15.63 -19.28
CA GLY A 12 4.29 -14.33 -18.96
C GLY A 12 5.78 -14.26 -19.30
N LEU A 13 6.36 -13.09 -19.10
CA LEU A 13 7.77 -12.83 -19.38
C LEU A 13 8.74 -13.53 -18.40
N ILE A 14 8.35 -13.66 -17.12
CA ILE A 14 9.17 -14.24 -16.05
C ILE A 14 8.31 -15.03 -15.02
N PRO A 15 7.59 -16.08 -15.45
CA PRO A 15 6.76 -16.88 -14.56
C PRO A 15 7.56 -17.65 -13.50
N GLU A 16 8.83 -17.99 -13.75
CA GLU A 16 9.64 -18.78 -12.81
C GLU A 16 9.91 -18.04 -11.49
N LEU A 17 9.79 -16.70 -11.48
CA LEU A 17 10.06 -15.88 -10.28
C LEU A 17 9.05 -16.14 -9.16
N LEU A 18 7.87 -16.69 -9.46
CA LEU A 18 6.88 -17.08 -8.45
C LEU A 18 7.17 -18.44 -7.79
N PHE A 19 8.35 -19.03 -8.00
CA PHE A 19 8.77 -20.31 -7.39
C PHE A 19 7.78 -21.46 -7.60
N GLY A 20 7.11 -21.50 -8.76
CA GLY A 20 6.11 -22.51 -9.10
C GLY A 20 4.68 -22.21 -8.65
N HIS A 21 4.43 -21.06 -8.01
CA HIS A 21 3.07 -20.59 -7.71
C HIS A 21 2.46 -19.82 -8.89
N GLU A 22 1.16 -19.96 -9.10
CA GLU A 22 0.45 -19.18 -10.11
C GLU A 22 0.12 -17.78 -9.60
N ILE A 23 0.21 -16.77 -10.49
CA ILE A 23 -0.25 -15.41 -10.15
C ILE A 23 -1.77 -15.36 -9.95
N TYR A 24 -2.53 -16.32 -10.46
CA TYR A 24 -3.98 -16.29 -10.35
C TYR A 24 -4.46 -16.68 -8.95
N GLY A 25 -5.48 -15.98 -8.45
CA GLY A 25 -6.08 -16.24 -7.14
C GLY A 25 -5.59 -15.31 -6.04
N PRO A 26 -5.73 -15.71 -4.76
CA PRO A 26 -5.58 -14.79 -3.63
C PRO A 26 -4.16 -14.21 -3.50
N ILE A 27 -3.12 -14.97 -3.85
CA ILE A 27 -1.73 -14.51 -3.74
C ILE A 27 -1.47 -13.37 -4.73
N GLY A 28 -1.87 -13.52 -5.99
CA GLY A 28 -1.67 -12.44 -6.96
C GLY A 28 -2.58 -11.25 -6.73
N ILE A 29 -3.77 -11.44 -6.14
CA ILE A 29 -4.57 -10.31 -5.65
C ILE A 29 -3.75 -9.53 -4.62
N VAL A 30 -3.19 -10.19 -3.60
CA VAL A 30 -2.38 -9.52 -2.57
C VAL A 30 -1.17 -8.81 -3.17
N ILE A 31 -0.41 -9.46 -4.06
CA ILE A 31 0.77 -8.85 -4.71
C ILE A 31 0.37 -7.59 -5.50
N ALA A 32 -0.72 -7.69 -6.26
CA ALA A 32 -1.21 -6.60 -7.09
C ALA A 32 -1.76 -5.44 -6.25
N GLU A 33 -2.48 -5.74 -5.16
CA GLU A 33 -2.99 -4.74 -4.23
C GLU A 33 -1.88 -4.05 -3.45
N VAL A 34 -0.84 -4.78 -3.04
CA VAL A 34 0.35 -4.19 -2.41
C VAL A 34 1.02 -3.21 -3.36
N PHE A 35 1.18 -3.59 -4.63
CA PHE A 35 1.73 -2.68 -5.64
C PHE A 35 0.84 -1.45 -5.87
N TYR A 36 -0.48 -1.66 -6.00
CA TYR A 36 -1.45 -0.59 -6.23
C TYR A 36 -1.50 0.42 -5.08
N THR A 37 -1.44 -0.08 -3.84
CA THR A 37 -1.56 0.75 -2.63
C THR A 37 -0.23 1.31 -2.12
N LEU A 38 0.91 0.81 -2.61
CA LEU A 38 2.26 1.27 -2.24
C LEU A 38 2.44 2.80 -2.26
N PRO A 39 2.13 3.54 -3.35
CA PRO A 39 2.34 4.98 -3.38
C PRO A 39 1.47 5.72 -2.35
N HIS A 40 0.26 5.23 -2.09
CA HIS A 40 -0.67 5.84 -1.13
C HIS A 40 -0.13 5.71 0.29
N ALA A 41 0.29 4.49 0.68
CA ALA A 41 0.89 4.25 1.98
C ALA A 41 2.20 5.04 2.16
N LEU A 42 3.05 5.08 1.13
CA LEU A 42 4.33 5.79 1.14
C LEU A 42 4.15 7.29 1.41
N ILE A 43 3.24 7.95 0.69
CA ILE A 43 3.00 9.39 0.88
C ILE A 43 2.55 9.70 2.30
N ILE A 44 1.61 8.91 2.85
CA ILE A 44 1.08 9.09 4.20
C ILE A 44 2.15 8.89 5.26
N ILE A 45 2.97 7.84 5.12
CA ILE A 45 4.05 7.54 6.08
C ILE A 45 5.16 8.60 5.96
N MET A 46 5.53 9.01 4.76
CA MET A 46 6.53 10.07 4.55
C MET A 46 6.09 11.40 5.16
N THR A 47 4.84 11.80 4.94
CA THR A 47 4.29 13.02 5.55
C THR A 47 4.21 12.90 7.07
N ALA A 48 3.89 11.73 7.62
CA ALA A 48 3.92 11.53 9.07
C ALA A 48 5.33 11.67 9.66
N LEU A 49 6.34 11.15 8.95
CA LEU A 49 7.74 11.21 9.38
C LEU A 49 8.36 12.61 9.18
N SER A 50 7.96 13.35 8.14
CA SER A 50 8.53 14.67 7.82
C SER A 50 8.20 15.73 8.85
N ILE A 51 7.14 15.52 9.64
CA ILE A 51 6.70 16.45 10.69
C ILE A 51 7.16 15.97 12.09
N ALA A 52 8.05 14.96 12.14
CA ALA A 52 8.65 14.52 13.39
C ALA A 52 9.59 15.60 13.95
N ASP A 53 9.54 15.80 15.27
CA ASP A 53 10.34 16.82 15.97
C ASP A 53 11.79 16.34 16.15
N ALA A 54 12.73 17.04 15.51
CA ALA A 54 14.16 16.78 15.56
C ALA A 54 14.72 16.74 17.00
N ARG A 55 14.14 17.52 17.92
CA ARG A 55 14.59 17.63 19.31
C ARG A 55 14.52 16.31 20.05
N LEU A 56 13.56 15.44 19.72
CA LEU A 56 13.45 14.10 20.31
C LEU A 56 14.61 13.19 19.86
N TYR A 57 15.08 13.36 18.62
CA TYR A 57 16.22 12.62 18.10
C TYR A 57 17.54 13.13 18.67
N GLU A 58 17.70 14.45 18.81
CA GLU A 58 18.87 15.06 19.46
C GLU A 58 18.99 14.62 20.93
N ALA A 59 17.87 14.59 21.67
CA ALA A 59 17.84 14.09 23.04
C ALA A 59 18.23 12.60 23.11
N ALA A 60 17.74 11.77 22.20
CA ALA A 60 18.12 10.36 22.14
C ALA A 60 19.62 10.17 21.87
N VAL A 61 20.21 11.01 21.01
CA VAL A 61 21.66 11.03 20.73
C VAL A 61 22.45 11.50 21.97
N ALA A 62 22.01 12.55 22.66
CA ALA A 62 22.65 13.05 23.88
C ALA A 62 22.67 11.99 25.00
N LEU A 63 21.60 11.19 25.11
CA LEU A 63 21.50 10.06 26.03
C LEU A 63 22.23 8.80 25.54
N ARG A 64 22.97 8.86 24.43
CA ARG A 64 23.67 7.73 23.79
C ARG A 64 22.76 6.52 23.56
N THR A 65 21.52 6.78 23.20
CA THR A 65 20.53 5.73 22.90
C THR A 65 20.87 5.06 21.57
N SER A 66 20.76 3.73 21.50
CA SER A 66 20.98 2.98 20.26
C SER A 66 19.90 3.27 19.21
N LYS A 67 20.26 3.22 17.91
CA LYS A 67 19.33 3.51 16.80
C LYS A 67 18.04 2.67 16.85
N VAL A 68 18.16 1.39 17.20
CA VAL A 68 17.01 0.47 17.34
C VAL A 68 16.08 0.95 18.45
N ARG A 69 16.63 1.33 19.61
CA ARG A 69 15.82 1.87 20.71
C ARG A 69 15.16 3.19 20.30
N THR A 70 15.91 4.10 19.69
CA THR A 70 15.37 5.37 19.17
C THR A 70 14.22 5.15 18.19
N PHE A 71 14.30 4.13 17.31
CA PHE A 71 13.22 3.79 16.39
C PHE A 71 11.93 3.42 17.14
N PHE A 72 12.02 2.52 18.13
CA PHE A 72 10.83 2.07 18.87
C PHE A 72 10.32 3.09 19.90
N THR A 73 11.16 4.01 20.39
CA THR A 73 10.76 4.99 21.42
C THR A 73 10.42 6.38 20.88
N VAL A 74 10.98 6.77 19.73
CA VAL A 74 10.79 8.10 19.13
C VAL A 74 10.09 8.00 17.78
N THR A 75 10.68 7.27 16.82
CA THR A 75 10.20 7.25 15.43
C THR A 75 8.83 6.59 15.30
N LEU A 76 8.68 5.36 15.81
CA LEU A 76 7.45 4.58 15.68
C LEU A 76 6.28 5.22 16.45
N PRO A 77 6.43 5.66 17.72
CA PRO A 77 5.37 6.37 18.43
C PRO A 77 5.04 7.73 17.80
N GLY A 78 6.03 8.45 17.26
CA GLY A 78 5.82 9.71 16.56
C GLY A 78 5.02 9.56 15.26
N ALA A 79 5.27 8.47 14.52
CA ALA A 79 4.58 8.17 13.26
C ALA A 79 3.26 7.38 13.44
N ARG A 80 2.84 7.05 14.66
CA ARG A 80 1.72 6.13 14.94
C ARG A 80 0.41 6.52 14.25
N TYR A 81 0.08 7.81 14.20
CA TYR A 81 -1.15 8.28 13.57
C TYR A 81 -1.07 8.17 12.05
N GLY A 82 0.11 8.41 11.47
CA GLY A 82 0.37 8.18 10.06
C GLY A 82 0.29 6.70 9.69
N LEU A 83 0.84 5.81 10.52
CA LEU A 83 0.75 4.36 10.31
C LEU A 83 -0.71 3.87 10.35
N ILE A 84 -1.48 4.29 11.37
CA ILE A 84 -2.90 3.96 11.47
C ILE A 84 -3.67 4.50 10.25
N SER A 85 -3.43 5.75 9.86
CA SER A 85 -4.06 6.36 8.68
C SER A 85 -3.72 5.58 7.41
N SER A 86 -2.44 5.27 7.19
CA SER A 86 -1.99 4.48 6.03
C SER A 86 -2.67 3.12 5.97
N ALA A 87 -2.83 2.43 7.10
CA ALA A 87 -3.51 1.14 7.15
C ALA A 87 -5.00 1.24 6.77
N PHE A 88 -5.72 2.26 7.25
CA PHE A 88 -7.13 2.44 6.91
C PHE A 88 -7.34 2.92 5.47
N VAL A 89 -6.46 3.78 4.94
CA VAL A 89 -6.49 4.17 3.53
C VAL A 89 -6.24 2.96 2.64
N VAL A 90 -5.19 2.17 2.91
CA VAL A 90 -4.89 0.93 2.18
C VAL A 90 -6.08 -0.03 2.26
N PHE A 91 -6.63 -0.26 3.45
CA PHE A 91 -7.80 -1.11 3.62
C PHE A 91 -8.99 -0.63 2.78
N THR A 92 -9.26 0.68 2.78
CA THR A 92 -10.36 1.28 2.01
C THR A 92 -10.14 1.08 0.51
N LEU A 93 -8.91 1.27 0.02
CA LEU A 93 -8.55 1.04 -1.39
C LEU A 93 -8.73 -0.42 -1.79
N VAL A 94 -8.27 -1.37 -0.97
CA VAL A 94 -8.34 -2.81 -1.27
C VAL A 94 -9.77 -3.34 -1.18
N ILE A 95 -10.52 -2.98 -0.13
CA ILE A 95 -11.89 -3.51 0.06
C ILE A 95 -12.86 -2.99 -1.01
N THR A 96 -12.59 -1.81 -1.57
CA THR A 96 -13.42 -1.22 -2.63
C THR A 96 -12.92 -1.56 -4.03
N ASP A 97 -11.77 -2.25 -4.17
CA ASP A 97 -11.26 -2.57 -5.49
C ASP A 97 -12.02 -3.73 -6.14
N PHE A 98 -12.36 -3.50 -7.40
CA PHE A 98 -12.93 -4.49 -8.30
C PHE A 98 -11.92 -4.94 -9.37
N GLY A 99 -11.02 -4.05 -9.78
CA GLY A 99 -10.22 -4.23 -11.00
C GLY A 99 -9.18 -5.32 -10.87
N VAL A 100 -8.39 -5.30 -9.81
CA VAL A 100 -7.34 -6.30 -9.56
C VAL A 100 -7.95 -7.69 -9.35
N PRO A 101 -8.93 -7.90 -8.43
CA PRO A 101 -9.55 -9.19 -8.24
C PRO A 101 -10.26 -9.72 -9.49
N LYS A 102 -10.87 -8.83 -10.30
CA LYS A 102 -11.52 -9.26 -11.54
C LYS A 102 -10.55 -9.84 -12.56
N VAL A 103 -9.34 -9.28 -12.66
CA VAL A 103 -8.34 -9.69 -13.66
C VAL A 103 -7.49 -10.86 -13.17
N ILE A 104 -7.01 -10.80 -11.94
CA ILE A 104 -6.05 -11.77 -11.38
C ILE A 104 -6.73 -12.84 -10.54
N GLY A 105 -7.92 -12.59 -10.00
CA GLY A 105 -8.58 -13.50 -9.05
C GLY A 105 -8.90 -14.89 -9.60
N GLY A 106 -9.00 -15.06 -10.93
CA GLY A 106 -9.31 -16.35 -11.53
C GLY A 106 -10.65 -16.89 -11.03
N GLY A 107 -10.61 -18.01 -10.28
CA GLY A 107 -11.79 -18.59 -9.63
C GLY A 107 -12.12 -18.00 -8.25
N TYR A 108 -11.24 -17.19 -7.67
CA TYR A 108 -11.40 -16.61 -6.35
C TYR A 108 -12.17 -15.30 -6.44
N ASN A 109 -13.33 -15.24 -5.78
CA ASN A 109 -14.15 -14.03 -5.76
C ASN A 109 -14.00 -13.31 -4.42
N VAL A 110 -13.95 -11.99 -4.53
CA VAL A 110 -14.08 -11.06 -3.40
C VAL A 110 -15.45 -10.40 -3.45
N LEU A 111 -15.82 -9.75 -2.35
CA LEU A 111 -17.12 -9.07 -2.21
C LEU A 111 -17.44 -8.13 -3.39
N ALA A 112 -16.48 -7.31 -3.84
CA ALA A 112 -16.65 -6.42 -4.98
C ALA A 112 -16.99 -7.17 -6.28
N THR A 113 -16.28 -8.28 -6.55
CA THR A 113 -16.56 -9.10 -7.75
C THR A 113 -17.86 -9.87 -7.63
N ASP A 114 -18.28 -10.25 -6.42
CA ASP A 114 -19.55 -10.93 -6.19
C ASP A 114 -20.74 -9.99 -6.39
N ILE A 115 -20.65 -8.73 -5.96
CA ILE A 115 -21.68 -7.71 -6.25
C ILE A 115 -21.89 -7.62 -7.77
N TYR A 116 -20.81 -7.51 -8.53
CA TYR A 116 -20.88 -7.45 -9.99
C TYR A 116 -21.52 -8.71 -10.58
N LYS A 117 -21.14 -9.90 -10.11
CA LYS A 117 -21.73 -11.17 -10.57
C LYS A 117 -23.23 -11.26 -10.27
N GLN A 118 -23.66 -10.82 -9.10
CA GLN A 118 -25.07 -10.84 -8.70
C GLN A 118 -25.90 -9.88 -9.54
N VAL A 119 -25.43 -8.63 -9.69
CA VAL A 119 -26.17 -7.57 -10.38
C VAL A 119 -26.16 -7.75 -11.90
N ILE A 120 -24.98 -7.96 -12.49
CA ILE A 120 -24.82 -8.02 -13.95
C ILE A 120 -24.94 -9.45 -14.48
N GLY A 121 -24.33 -10.41 -13.79
CA GLY A 121 -24.31 -11.81 -14.25
C GLY A 121 -25.63 -12.55 -14.03
N GLN A 122 -26.27 -12.35 -12.87
CA GLN A 122 -27.48 -13.10 -12.48
C GLN A 122 -28.75 -12.24 -12.47
N GLN A 123 -28.64 -10.93 -12.71
CA GLN A 123 -29.75 -9.96 -12.58
C GLN A 123 -30.45 -10.02 -11.21
N ASN A 124 -29.74 -10.50 -10.19
CA ASN A 124 -30.23 -10.61 -8.83
C ASN A 124 -29.91 -9.32 -8.06
N PHE A 125 -30.67 -8.27 -8.34
CA PHE A 125 -30.51 -6.96 -7.72
C PHE A 125 -30.72 -7.00 -6.20
N GLN A 126 -31.57 -7.91 -5.71
CA GLN A 126 -31.86 -8.09 -4.29
C GLN A 126 -30.60 -8.56 -3.56
N MET A 127 -29.98 -9.65 -4.02
CA MET A 127 -28.74 -10.16 -3.41
C MET A 127 -27.58 -9.18 -3.62
N GLY A 128 -27.49 -8.55 -4.79
CA GLY A 128 -26.49 -7.52 -5.08
C GLY A 128 -26.56 -6.34 -4.11
N ALA A 129 -27.76 -5.88 -3.74
CA ALA A 129 -27.94 -4.81 -2.75
C ALA A 129 -27.48 -5.24 -1.34
N VAL A 130 -27.79 -6.48 -0.93
CA VAL A 130 -27.36 -7.02 0.37
C VAL A 130 -25.83 -7.09 0.47
N VAL A 131 -25.16 -7.65 -0.55
CA VAL A 131 -23.69 -7.73 -0.55
C VAL A 131 -23.07 -6.34 -0.61
N SER A 132 -23.68 -5.39 -1.33
CA SER A 132 -23.23 -3.99 -1.36
C SER A 132 -23.30 -3.32 0.01
N LEU A 133 -24.38 -3.54 0.78
CA LEU A 133 -24.50 -3.00 2.14
C LEU A 133 -23.45 -3.61 3.09
N ILE A 134 -23.20 -4.92 2.97
CA ILE A 134 -22.17 -5.63 3.74
C ILE A 134 -20.78 -5.07 3.44
N LEU A 135 -20.51 -4.69 2.19
CA LEU A 135 -19.24 -4.07 1.79
C LEU A 135 -19.14 -2.61 2.22
N LEU A 136 -20.24 -1.86 2.11
CA LEU A 136 -20.30 -0.44 2.40
C LEU A 136 -20.00 -0.15 3.87
N PHE A 137 -20.52 -0.96 4.79
CA PHE A 137 -20.34 -0.76 6.22
C PHE A 137 -18.86 -0.70 6.67
N PRO A 138 -18.01 -1.73 6.42
CA PRO A 138 -16.60 -1.70 6.80
C PRO A 138 -15.80 -0.65 6.02
N ALA A 139 -16.12 -0.40 4.75
CA ALA A 139 -15.45 0.64 3.95
C ALA A 139 -15.72 2.05 4.51
N ALA A 140 -16.99 2.35 4.82
CA ALA A 140 -17.36 3.62 5.43
C ALA A 140 -16.74 3.78 6.82
N LEU A 141 -16.78 2.72 7.64
CA LEU A 141 -16.16 2.73 8.97
C LEU A 141 -14.65 3.02 8.90
N ALA A 142 -13.94 2.34 8.00
CA ALA A 142 -12.51 2.56 7.77
C ALA A 142 -12.20 4.01 7.36
N PHE A 143 -12.97 4.54 6.41
CA PHE A 143 -12.84 5.92 5.96
C PHE A 143 -13.09 6.95 7.09
N PHE A 144 -14.13 6.76 7.90
CA PHE A 144 -14.41 7.67 9.01
C PHE A 144 -13.35 7.60 10.11
N ILE A 145 -12.82 6.41 10.40
CA ILE A 145 -11.73 6.24 11.36
C ILE A 145 -10.47 6.93 10.85
N ASP A 146 -10.09 6.70 9.59
CA ASP A 146 -8.95 7.38 8.96
C ASP A 146 -9.07 8.90 9.08
N ARG A 147 -10.24 9.44 8.70
CA ARG A 147 -10.53 10.88 8.77
C ARG A 147 -10.40 11.44 10.18
N ALA A 148 -10.80 10.67 11.20
CA ALA A 148 -10.67 11.06 12.60
C ALA A 148 -9.21 10.99 13.09
N VAL A 149 -8.44 9.99 12.65
CA VAL A 149 -7.02 9.81 12.98
C VAL A 149 -6.17 10.92 12.36
N GLN A 150 -6.41 11.27 11.10
CA GLN A 150 -5.70 12.37 10.42
C GLN A 150 -5.90 13.71 11.16
N LYS A 151 -7.12 14.00 11.65
CA LYS A 151 -7.36 15.20 12.47
C LYS A 151 -6.50 15.23 13.74
N LYS A 152 -6.34 14.07 14.41
CA LYS A 152 -5.48 13.94 15.60
C LYS A 152 -4.00 14.09 15.25
N GLN A 153 -3.58 13.58 14.10
CA GLN A 153 -2.21 13.75 13.61
C GLN A 153 -1.86 15.23 13.44
N VAL A 154 -2.72 15.99 12.77
CA VAL A 154 -2.54 17.44 12.57
C VAL A 154 -2.55 18.20 13.89
N ALA A 155 -3.44 17.85 14.83
CA ALA A 155 -3.52 18.49 16.15
C ALA A 155 -2.31 18.18 17.05
N ALA A 156 -1.66 17.03 16.86
CA ALA A 156 -0.47 16.62 17.61
C ALA A 156 0.81 17.36 17.15
N LEU A 157 0.75 18.07 16.03
CA LEU A 157 1.87 18.87 15.55
C LEU A 157 2.07 20.07 16.47
N SER A 158 3.17 20.07 17.21
CA SER A 158 3.57 21.23 17.98
C SER A 158 3.99 22.35 17.02
N ALA A 159 3.47 23.57 17.20
CA ALA A 159 3.86 24.74 16.42
C ALA A 159 5.36 25.09 16.51
N ARG A 160 6.13 24.39 17.35
CA ARG A 160 7.58 24.54 17.54
C ARG A 160 8.40 23.32 17.09
N ALA A 161 7.79 22.36 16.38
CA ALA A 161 8.52 21.20 15.88
C ALA A 161 9.60 21.66 14.88
N VAL A 162 10.85 21.25 15.12
CA VAL A 162 11.95 21.48 14.19
C VAL A 162 11.99 20.29 13.23
N PRO A 163 11.97 20.51 11.89
CA PRO A 163 12.04 19.41 10.95
C PRO A 163 13.36 18.66 11.11
N LEU A 164 13.27 17.33 11.21
CA LEU A 164 14.44 16.46 11.30
C LEU A 164 15.25 16.54 10.01
N VAL A 165 16.50 16.98 10.12
CA VAL A 165 17.50 16.86 9.06
C VAL A 165 18.36 15.63 9.36
N PRO A 166 18.31 14.57 8.54
CA PRO A 166 19.14 13.39 8.75
C PRO A 166 20.63 13.73 8.62
N ASN A 167 21.45 13.18 9.53
CA ASN A 167 22.91 13.27 9.38
C ASN A 167 23.38 12.35 8.24
N PRO A 168 24.21 12.84 7.31
CA PRO A 168 24.66 12.06 6.17
C PRO A 168 25.52 10.89 6.62
N SER A 169 25.24 9.69 6.10
CA SER A 169 25.99 8.49 6.45
C SER A 169 26.18 7.60 5.22
N LYS A 170 27.34 7.73 4.57
CA LYS A 170 27.65 7.11 3.27
C LYS A 170 27.22 5.65 3.13
N ARG A 171 27.46 4.81 4.14
CA ARG A 171 27.09 3.39 4.09
C ARG A 171 25.57 3.18 4.11
N PHE A 172 24.86 3.85 5.00
CA PHE A 172 23.42 3.72 5.13
C PHE A 172 22.71 4.33 3.92
N ASP A 173 23.16 5.52 3.49
CA ASP A 173 22.61 6.21 2.33
C ASP A 173 22.78 5.37 1.06
N MET A 174 23.92 4.69 0.89
CA MET A 174 24.15 3.77 -0.23
C MET A 174 23.23 2.53 -0.17
N ILE A 175 23.00 1.96 1.02
CA ILE A 175 22.07 0.82 1.18
C ILE A 175 20.63 1.25 0.86
N MET A 176 20.21 2.43 1.35
CA MET A 176 18.88 2.98 1.07
C MET A 176 18.71 3.35 -0.41
N PHE A 177 19.76 3.87 -1.04
CA PHE A 177 19.77 4.13 -2.48
C PHE A 177 19.64 2.84 -3.29
N ALA A 178 20.39 1.79 -2.95
CA ALA A 178 20.28 0.49 -3.61
C ALA A 178 18.87 -0.11 -3.46
N TYR A 179 18.28 -0.01 -2.26
CA TYR A 179 16.90 -0.42 -2.01
C TYR A 179 15.89 0.39 -2.84
N ALA A 180 16.02 1.71 -2.89
CA ALA A 180 15.18 2.57 -3.70
C ALA A 180 15.29 2.24 -5.19
N CYS A 181 16.51 2.02 -5.70
CA CYS A 181 16.73 1.58 -7.07
C CYS A 181 16.04 0.25 -7.36
N LEU A 182 16.13 -0.73 -6.45
CA LEU A 182 15.47 -2.02 -6.61
C LEU A 182 13.95 -1.85 -6.70
N VAL A 183 13.34 -1.08 -5.80
CA VAL A 183 11.90 -0.80 -5.82
C VAL A 183 11.51 -0.05 -7.10
N SER A 184 12.29 0.96 -7.51
CA SER A 184 12.06 1.71 -8.73
C SER A 184 12.15 0.82 -9.98
N VAL A 185 13.14 -0.06 -10.07
CA VAL A 185 13.27 -1.02 -11.19
C VAL A 185 12.07 -1.96 -11.23
N PHE A 186 11.60 -2.45 -10.09
CA PHE A 186 10.39 -3.28 -10.02
C PHE A 186 9.15 -2.53 -10.51
N VAL A 187 8.94 -1.29 -10.04
CA VAL A 187 7.80 -0.46 -10.45
C VAL A 187 7.86 -0.13 -11.94
N LEU A 188 9.02 0.30 -12.43
CA LEU A 188 9.23 0.60 -13.85
C LEU A 188 9.09 -0.65 -14.71
N GLY A 189 9.52 -1.82 -14.22
CA GLY A 189 9.32 -3.10 -14.90
C GLY A 189 7.83 -3.40 -15.12
N ILE A 190 7.00 -3.25 -14.08
CA ILE A 190 5.55 -3.41 -14.21
C ILE A 190 4.97 -2.39 -15.20
N LEU A 191 5.36 -1.12 -15.13
CA LEU A 191 4.89 -0.10 -16.08
C LEU A 191 5.35 -0.38 -17.53
N ALA A 192 6.57 -0.86 -17.71
CA ALA A 192 7.08 -1.26 -19.02
C ALA A 192 6.27 -2.43 -19.59
N THR A 193 5.87 -3.40 -18.75
CA THR A 193 4.97 -4.46 -19.21
C THR A 193 3.58 -3.96 -19.58
N CYS A 194 3.05 -2.93 -18.91
CA CYS A 194 1.81 -2.27 -19.35
C CYS A 194 1.97 -1.72 -20.77
N GLN A 195 3.08 -1.02 -21.03
CA GLN A 195 3.34 -0.40 -22.31
C GLN A 195 3.57 -1.44 -23.41
N TYR A 196 4.31 -2.50 -23.11
CA TYR A 196 4.51 -3.62 -24.02
C TYR A 196 3.18 -4.28 -24.37
N ALA A 197 2.35 -4.60 -23.38
CA ALA A 197 1.03 -5.18 -23.60
C ALA A 197 0.10 -4.28 -24.42
N ALA A 198 0.27 -2.96 -24.36
CA ALA A 198 -0.51 -2.01 -25.17
C ALA A 198 -0.04 -1.90 -26.63
N LEU A 199 1.22 -2.27 -26.93
CA LEU A 199 1.81 -2.21 -28.26
C LEU A 199 1.68 -3.54 -29.04
N VAL A 200 1.51 -4.65 -28.32
CA VAL A 200 1.24 -5.95 -28.93
C VAL A 200 -0.23 -6.01 -29.30
N GLU A 201 -0.55 -5.58 -30.52
CA GLU A 201 -1.82 -5.89 -31.17
C GLU A 201 -1.81 -7.37 -31.59
N PHE A 202 -2.87 -8.10 -31.23
CA PHE A 202 -3.16 -9.46 -31.72
C PHE A 202 -3.88 -9.40 -33.07
#